data_AF-E8KGB0-F1
#
_entry.id   AF-E8KGB0-F1
#
_cell.length_a   1.000
_cell.length_b   1.000
_cell.length_c   1.000
_cell.angle_alpha   90.00
_cell.angle_beta   90.00
_cell.angle_gamma   90.00
#
_symmetry.space_group_name_H-M   'P 1'
#
loop_
_entity.id
_entity.type
_entity.pdbx_description
1 polymer ?
#
loop_
_entity_poly.entity_id
_entity_poly.type
_entity_poly.pdbx_seq_one_letter_code
_entity_poly.pdbx_strand_id
1 'polypeptide(L)'
;MAGYTDRLGSEKYNLDLSQRRANMVKSRLVQQGVIVQINAVGYGKASQVKACDGESGQALRDCLRPNRRVEISANGGVLKQNEGGNVAGPNGPTPLYQTPQYNSNK
;
A
#
# COMPACT_ATOMS: atom_id res chain seq x y z
N MET A 1 -2.36 -7.58 0.16
CA MET A 1 -1.90 -7.02 1.44
C MET A 1 -1.22 -8.12 2.23
N ALA A 2 -0.01 -7.87 2.70
CA ALA A 2 0.84 -8.85 3.34
C ALA A 2 1.24 -8.39 4.75
N GLY A 3 0.92 -9.18 5.77
CA GLY A 3 1.27 -8.90 7.16
C GLY A 3 2.53 -9.66 7.60
N TYR A 4 3.41 -9.00 8.34
CA TYR A 4 4.65 -9.57 8.85
C TYR A 4 4.89 -9.26 10.34
N THR A 5 5.70 -10.09 10.97
CA THR A 5 6.21 -9.90 12.34
C THR A 5 7.73 -9.91 12.34
N ASP A 6 8.33 -9.50 13.45
CA ASP A 6 9.71 -9.84 13.71
C ASP A 6 9.86 -11.33 14.07
N ARG A 7 11.11 -11.75 14.28
CA ARG A 7 11.45 -13.15 14.59
C ARG A 7 11.14 -13.59 16.02
N LEU A 8 10.65 -12.71 16.88
CA LEU A 8 10.44 -13.02 18.29
C LEU A 8 9.12 -13.79 18.48
N GLY A 9 9.15 -14.86 19.28
CA GLY A 9 7.99 -15.72 19.55
C GLY A 9 7.85 -16.91 18.59
N SER A 10 6.84 -17.74 18.84
CA SER A 10 6.62 -18.96 18.07
C SER A 10 6.14 -18.66 16.65
N GLU A 11 6.39 -19.59 15.74
CA GLU A 11 5.96 -19.47 14.35
C GLU A 11 4.43 -19.39 14.23
N LYS A 12 3.72 -20.31 14.90
CA LYS A 12 2.25 -20.31 14.93
C LYS A 12 1.67 -18.99 15.45
N TYR A 13 2.23 -18.47 16.55
CA TYR A 13 1.78 -17.19 17.10
C TYR A 13 1.98 -16.04 16.12
N ASN A 14 3.16 -15.99 15.49
CA ASN A 14 3.49 -14.95 14.53
C ASN A 14 2.63 -15.04 13.27
N LEU A 15 2.33 -16.24 12.78
CA LEU A 15 1.42 -16.45 11.66
C LEU A 15 0.03 -15.87 11.99
N ASP A 16 -0.56 -16.27 13.12
CA ASP A 16 -1.88 -15.78 13.55
C ASP A 16 -1.87 -14.25 13.78
N LEU A 17 -0.81 -13.71 14.40
CA LEU A 17 -0.66 -12.27 14.66
C LEU A 17 -0.56 -11.46 13.36
N SER A 18 0.25 -11.92 12.42
CA SER A 18 0.43 -11.27 11.12
C SER A 18 -0.88 -11.25 10.32
N GLN A 19 -1.66 -12.34 10.37
CA GLN A 19 -2.96 -12.43 9.71
C GLN A 19 -3.97 -11.45 10.32
N ARG A 20 -4.04 -11.37 11.66
CA ARG A 20 -4.90 -10.39 12.35
C ARG A 20 -4.56 -8.95 11.98
N ARG A 21 -3.26 -8.62 11.90
CA ARG A 21 -2.80 -7.29 11.49
C ARG A 21 -3.20 -6.95 10.05
N ALA A 22 -2.98 -7.88 9.11
CA ALA A 22 -3.40 -7.69 7.72
C ALA A 22 -4.92 -7.53 7.61
N ASN A 23 -5.70 -8.31 8.36
CA ASN A 23 -7.16 -8.20 8.37
C ASN A 23 -7.64 -6.86 8.94
N MET A 24 -7.01 -6.34 10.00
CA MET A 24 -7.36 -5.04 10.57
C MET A 24 -7.19 -3.92 9.55
N VAL A 25 -6.04 -3.88 8.85
CA VAL A 25 -5.78 -2.86 7.82
C VAL A 25 -6.77 -3.00 6.66
N LYS A 26 -7.08 -4.23 6.22
CA LYS A 26 -8.14 -4.47 5.23
C LYS A 26 -9.48 -3.89 5.68
N SER A 27 -9.92 -4.21 6.90
CA SER A 27 -11.17 -3.70 7.46
C SER A 27 -11.19 -2.17 7.50
N ARG A 28 -10.06 -1.54 7.86
CA ARG A 28 -9.97 -0.08 7.86
C ARG A 28 -10.11 0.53 6.47
N LEU A 29 -9.48 -0.05 5.44
CA LEU A 29 -9.61 0.43 4.07
C LEU A 29 -11.05 0.31 3.55
N VAL A 30 -11.72 -0.81 3.84
CA VAL A 30 -13.13 -1.00 3.46
C VAL A 30 -14.01 0.06 4.13
N GLN A 31 -13.79 0.35 5.43
CA GLN A 31 -14.51 1.41 6.14
C GLN A 31 -14.26 2.81 5.55
N GLN A 32 -13.10 3.03 4.91
CA GLN A 32 -12.77 4.28 4.23
C GLN A 32 -13.32 4.35 2.80
N GLY A 33 -14.12 3.38 2.36
CA GLY A 33 -14.79 3.39 1.06
C GLY A 33 -14.00 2.70 -0.05
N VAL A 34 -12.94 1.96 0.26
CA VAL A 34 -12.23 1.15 -0.73
C VAL A 34 -13.07 -0.08 -1.07
N ILE A 35 -13.73 -0.06 -2.24
CA ILE A 35 -14.67 -1.09 -2.73
C ILE A 35 -14.06 -2.06 -3.74
N VAL A 36 -12.77 -2.38 -3.61
CA VAL A 36 -12.08 -3.37 -4.46
C VAL A 36 -11.86 -4.68 -3.70
N GLN A 37 -11.59 -5.76 -4.42
CA GLN A 37 -11.20 -7.01 -3.79
C GLN A 37 -9.83 -6.87 -3.11
N ILE A 38 -9.81 -6.94 -1.77
CA ILE A 38 -8.59 -6.90 -0.97
C ILE A 38 -8.28 -8.31 -0.44
N ASN A 39 -7.18 -8.89 -0.90
CA ASN A 39 -6.60 -10.11 -0.33
C ASN A 39 -5.64 -9.75 0.80
N ALA A 40 -5.88 -10.26 2.01
CA ALA A 40 -5.08 -10.03 3.20
C ALA A 40 -4.50 -11.35 3.71
N VAL A 41 -3.17 -11.47 3.72
CA VAL A 41 -2.46 -12.70 4.08
C VAL A 41 -1.41 -12.39 5.14
N GLY A 42 -1.37 -13.20 6.19
CA GLY A 42 -0.31 -13.20 7.19
C GLY A 42 0.83 -14.12 6.79
N TYR A 43 2.06 -13.61 6.80
CA TYR A 43 3.29 -14.36 6.50
C TYR A 43 4.13 -14.65 7.75
N GLY A 44 3.65 -14.27 8.93
CA GLY A 44 4.37 -14.41 10.19
C GLY A 44 5.74 -13.77 10.15
N LYS A 45 6.75 -14.53 10.59
CA LYS A 45 8.15 -14.09 10.66
C LYS A 45 8.93 -14.28 9.35
N ALA A 46 8.28 -14.61 8.24
CA ALA A 46 8.97 -14.69 6.95
C ALA A 46 9.45 -13.30 6.48
N SER A 47 10.39 -13.28 5.52
CA SER A 47 10.84 -12.05 4.85
C SER A 47 11.26 -10.93 5.82
N GLN A 48 12.20 -11.25 6.73
CA GLN A 48 12.82 -10.25 7.61
C GLN A 48 13.62 -9.24 6.77
N VAL A 49 13.32 -7.96 6.92
CA VAL A 49 14.02 -6.86 6.23
C VAL A 49 15.24 -6.39 7.01
N LYS A 50 15.35 -6.74 8.30
CA LYS A 50 16.49 -6.44 9.16
C LYS A 50 16.82 -7.61 10.08
N ALA A 51 18.08 -8.05 10.09
CA ALA A 51 18.53 -9.21 10.88
C ALA A 51 18.74 -8.90 12.38
N CYS A 52 19.37 -7.76 12.68
CA CYS A 52 19.71 -7.32 14.06
C CYS A 52 20.55 -8.34 14.82
N ASP A 53 21.65 -8.80 14.22
CA ASP A 53 22.59 -9.72 14.83
C ASP A 53 23.43 -9.02 15.91
N GLY A 54 23.72 -9.72 17.01
CA GLY A 54 24.47 -9.18 18.15
C GLY A 54 23.66 -8.29 19.11
N GLU A 55 22.44 -7.91 18.75
CA GLU A 55 21.55 -7.13 19.61
C GLU A 55 20.80 -8.01 20.62
N SER A 56 20.52 -7.47 21.81
CA SER A 56 19.73 -8.18 22.84
C SER A 56 18.78 -7.24 23.59
N GLY A 57 17.86 -7.83 24.36
CA GLY A 57 16.95 -7.08 25.23
C GLY A 57 16.10 -6.04 24.49
N GLN A 58 16.11 -4.81 25.00
CA GLN A 58 15.35 -3.70 24.43
C GLN A 58 15.93 -3.22 23.10
N ALA A 59 17.26 -3.17 22.98
CA ALA A 59 17.94 -2.78 21.76
C ALA A 59 17.55 -3.69 20.57
N LEU A 60 17.44 -5.00 20.81
CA LEU A 60 16.94 -5.95 19.81
C LEU A 60 15.50 -5.64 19.37
N ARG A 61 14.60 -5.37 20.32
CA ARG A 61 13.18 -5.07 20.02
C ARG A 61 13.02 -3.79 19.19
N ASP A 62 13.85 -2.79 19.47
CA ASP A 62 13.87 -1.52 18.76
C ASP A 62 14.50 -1.68 17.39
N CYS A 63 15.62 -2.42 17.30
CA CYS A 63 16.25 -2.74 16.02
C CYS A 63 15.29 -3.49 15.08
N LEU A 64 14.53 -4.46 15.59
CA LEU A 64 13.61 -5.29 14.79
C LEU A 64 12.31 -4.58 14.37
N ARG A 65 12.08 -3.31 14.79
CA ARG A 65 10.89 -2.53 14.43
C ARG A 65 10.51 -2.60 12.94
N PRO A 66 11.43 -2.47 11.98
CA PRO A 66 11.08 -2.49 10.56
C PRO A 66 10.42 -3.79 10.09
N ASN A 67 10.68 -4.93 10.76
CA ASN A 67 10.07 -6.21 10.41
C ASN A 67 8.58 -6.28 10.78
N ARG A 68 8.15 -5.49 11.78
CA ARG A 68 6.75 -5.43 12.23
C ARG A 68 5.94 -4.51 11.33
N ARG A 69 5.53 -5.00 10.16
CA ARG A 69 4.90 -4.19 9.11
C ARG A 69 3.71 -4.88 8.43
N VAL A 70 2.92 -4.07 7.73
CA VAL A 70 1.90 -4.52 6.78
C VAL A 70 2.17 -3.83 5.45
N GLU A 71 2.38 -4.60 4.39
CA GLU A 71 2.63 -4.10 3.05
C GLU A 71 1.33 -4.10 2.23
N ILE A 72 1.07 -2.97 1.57
CA ILE A 72 -0.08 -2.78 0.69
C ILE A 72 0.44 -2.65 -0.74
N SER A 73 0.01 -3.56 -1.61
CA SER A 73 0.27 -3.51 -3.04
C SER A 73 -1.08 -3.41 -3.75
N ALA A 74 -1.17 -2.52 -4.72
CA ALA A 74 -2.35 -2.28 -5.55
C ALA A 74 -1.91 -2.22 -7.01
N ASN A 75 -2.69 -2.87 -7.87
CA ASN A 75 -2.49 -2.85 -9.32
C ASN A 75 -3.81 -2.42 -9.95
N GLY A 76 -3.75 -1.60 -10.99
CA GLY A 76 -4.94 -1.10 -11.69
C GLY A 76 -4.61 -0.79 -13.15
N GLY A 77 -5.65 -0.82 -14.00
CA GLY A 77 -5.56 -0.38 -15.39
C GLY A 77 -6.08 1.04 -15.55
N VAL A 78 -5.59 1.75 -16.56
CA VAL A 78 -6.24 2.99 -17.01
C VAL A 78 -7.51 2.60 -17.76
N LEU A 79 -8.67 3.08 -17.30
CA LEU A 79 -9.89 2.97 -18.10
C LEU A 79 -9.73 3.87 -19.31
N LYS A 80 -9.81 3.31 -20.53
CA LYS A 80 -9.97 4.13 -21.72
C LYS A 80 -11.30 4.86 -21.59
N GLN A 81 -11.26 6.17 -21.36
CA GLN A 81 -12.44 6.99 -21.49
C GLN A 81 -12.89 6.85 -22.95
N ASN A 82 -14.07 6.25 -23.17
CA ASN A 82 -14.76 6.42 -24.44
C ASN A 82 -15.22 7.88 -24.44
N GLU A 83 -14.38 8.79 -24.92
CA GLU A 83 -14.74 10.19 -25.17
C GLU A 83 -15.69 10.25 -26.36
N GLY A 84 -16.93 9.81 -26.13
CA GLY A 84 -18.07 10.14 -26.97
C GLY A 84 -18.46 11.59 -26.69
N GLY A 85 -17.76 12.53 -27.32
CA GLY A 85 -18.14 13.94 -27.38
C GLY A 85 -17.48 14.82 -26.32
N ASN A 86 -16.78 15.86 -26.79
CA ASN A 86 -16.34 17.00 -26.01
C ASN A 86 -17.56 17.72 -25.39
N VAL A 87 -18.01 17.30 -24.21
CA VAL A 87 -19.00 18.07 -23.44
C VAL A 87 -18.38 18.37 -22.10
N ALA A 88 -17.84 19.58 -21.98
CA ALA A 88 -17.37 20.12 -20.70
C ALA A 88 -18.58 20.26 -19.76
N GLY A 89 -18.59 19.49 -18.67
CA GLY A 89 -19.53 19.68 -17.58
C GLY A 89 -19.20 20.96 -16.79
N PRO A 90 -20.17 21.58 -16.09
CA PRO A 90 -19.96 22.85 -15.39
C PRO A 90 -19.01 22.77 -14.19
N ASN A 91 -18.66 21.58 -13.70
CA ASN A 91 -17.75 21.40 -12.57
C ASN A 91 -16.71 20.28 -12.83
N GLY A 92 -15.61 20.65 -13.51
CA GLY A 92 -14.32 19.94 -13.57
C GLY A 92 -13.96 19.26 -14.91
N PRO A 93 -12.68 18.91 -15.16
CA PRO A 93 -11.44 19.53 -14.70
C PRO A 93 -11.01 20.67 -15.64
N THR A 94 -10.17 21.57 -15.13
CA THR A 94 -9.59 22.72 -15.86
C THR A 94 -9.18 22.35 -17.30
N PRO A 95 -9.49 23.17 -18.31
CA PRO A 95 -9.05 22.94 -19.68
C PRO A 95 -7.53 22.73 -19.69
N LEU A 96 -7.10 21.59 -20.21
CA LEU A 96 -5.69 21.33 -20.50
C LEU A 96 -5.16 22.53 -21.28
N TYR A 97 -4.07 23.12 -20.79
CA TYR A 97 -3.36 24.21 -21.45
C TYR A 97 -3.25 23.88 -22.95
N GLN A 98 -4.01 24.60 -23.78
CA GLN A 98 -3.69 24.69 -25.19
C GLN A 98 -2.37 25.45 -25.24
N THR A 99 -1.27 24.75 -25.48
CA THR A 99 0.00 25.42 -25.76
C THR A 99 -0.21 26.30 -26.98
N PRO A 100 -0.01 27.62 -26.90
CA PRO A 100 -0.08 28.47 -28.07
C PRO A 100 1.02 28.00 -29.03
N GLN A 101 0.67 27.87 -30.31
CA GLN A 101 1.65 27.65 -31.37
C GLN A 101 2.76 28.70 -31.24
N TYR A 102 4.00 28.23 -31.05
CA TYR A 102 5.19 29.08 -31.06
C TYR A 102 5.29 29.76 -32.44
N ASN A 103 5.20 31.09 -32.47
CA ASN A 103 5.40 31.88 -33.68
C ASN A 103 6.89 32.25 -33.80
N SER A 104 7.57 31.64 -34.77
CA SER A 104 9.01 31.78 -35.02
C SER A 104 9.47 33.12 -35.65
N ASN A 105 8.66 34.18 -35.66
CA ASN A 105 9.01 35.45 -36.33
C ASN A 105 8.91 36.69 -35.42
N LYS A 106 9.65 36.71 -34.32
CA LYS A 106 10.05 37.96 -33.64
C LYS A 106 11.43 37.81 -33.01
#